data_AF-A0A971RFK0-F1
#
_entry.id   AF-A0A971RFK0-F1
#
_cell.length_a   1.000
_cell.length_b   1.000
_cell.length_c   1.000
_cell.angle_alpha   90.00
_cell.angle_beta   90.00
_cell.angle_gamma   90.00
#
_symmetry.space_group_name_H-M   'P 1'
#
loop_
_entity.id
_entity.type
_entity.pdbx_description
1 polymer ?
#
loop_
_entity_poly.entity_id
_entity_poly.type
_entity_poly.pdbx_seq_one_letter_code
_entity_poly.pdbx_strand_id
1 'polypeptide(L)'
;NSIPLPEGTRTIAHELSDAGYEVGYIGKWHLAGRKGYEAQWVPEERRGGYRDFWLGADLLEFSSSPYGGGYFDGDNNFCPFEGYRADSQTDDVLEYLRTRDGERPFFLFLSYLEPHHQNNLNRYVAPHGYAERYADYPVPQDLVQRHMGDWQTNLPDYYGICADLDENLGRIRAELERLGLAENTVIIYTTDHGTHFRTRNAEYKRSCHEASIRIPMVACGPGIPSGVVVDELVSLMDIPPTILSIAGAPVPEHYDGRNMLPLTDGTAQDWPDDVFVQISESQVGRAVRTARWKYGVNAPDKNGWNDMGSDSYEEQYLYDLEADPWEQTNLVGDPSLEGVRQELRQRLIARMLQAGEAAPEIVPAPVSRYAR
;
A
#
# COMPACT_ATOMS: atom_id res chain seq x y z
N ASN A 1 3.90 -9.02 -10.89
CA ASN A 1 2.83 -8.44 -11.74
C ASN A 1 2.11 -9.53 -12.54
N SER A 2 0.77 -9.50 -12.63
CA SER A 2 -0.12 -10.50 -13.31
C SER A 2 -0.58 -11.72 -12.49
N ILE A 3 -0.48 -11.69 -11.16
CA ILE A 3 -1.16 -12.70 -10.32
C ILE A 3 -2.58 -12.17 -10.07
N PRO A 4 -3.63 -12.82 -10.59
CA PRO A 4 -4.99 -12.35 -10.37
C PRO A 4 -5.43 -12.63 -8.93
N LEU A 5 -6.38 -11.83 -8.45
CA LEU A 5 -7.21 -12.22 -7.31
C LEU A 5 -7.85 -13.59 -7.65
N PRO A 6 -7.73 -14.62 -6.78
CA PRO A 6 -8.29 -15.93 -7.05
C PRO A 6 -9.81 -15.84 -7.25
N GLU A 7 -10.33 -16.58 -8.24
CA GLU A 7 -11.77 -16.62 -8.51
C GLU A 7 -12.54 -17.13 -7.29
N GLY A 8 -13.70 -16.52 -7.02
CA GLY A 8 -14.52 -16.85 -5.86
C GLY A 8 -14.02 -16.28 -4.53
N THR A 9 -12.89 -15.56 -4.50
CA THR A 9 -12.45 -14.84 -3.29
C THR A 9 -13.48 -13.78 -2.93
N ARG A 10 -14.03 -13.89 -1.72
CA ARG A 10 -14.86 -12.84 -1.14
C ARG A 10 -13.97 -11.72 -0.61
N THR A 11 -14.38 -10.49 -0.90
CA THR A 11 -13.66 -9.26 -0.59
C THR A 11 -14.56 -8.36 0.23
N ILE A 12 -14.00 -7.26 0.72
CA ILE A 12 -14.77 -6.26 1.46
C ILE A 12 -15.98 -5.72 0.69
N ALA A 13 -15.89 -5.56 -0.64
CA ALA A 13 -17.00 -5.08 -1.45
C ALA A 13 -18.18 -6.08 -1.45
N HIS A 14 -17.89 -7.39 -1.45
CA HIS A 14 -18.94 -8.39 -1.30
C HIS A 14 -19.64 -8.29 0.06
N GLU A 15 -18.85 -8.19 1.14
CA GLU A 15 -19.40 -8.12 2.51
C GLU A 15 -20.22 -6.84 2.73
N LEU A 16 -19.75 -5.70 2.23
CA LEU A 16 -20.48 -4.43 2.31
C LEU A 16 -21.75 -4.45 1.47
N SER A 17 -21.69 -5.04 0.26
CA SER A 17 -22.88 -5.11 -0.58
C SER A 17 -23.96 -6.04 0.00
N ASP A 18 -23.55 -7.12 0.68
CA ASP A 18 -24.48 -7.98 1.43
C ASP A 18 -25.07 -7.26 2.67
N ALA A 19 -24.32 -6.31 3.25
CA ALA A 19 -24.81 -5.40 4.30
C ALA A 19 -25.67 -4.24 3.76
N GLY A 20 -25.97 -4.20 2.46
CA GLY A 20 -26.84 -3.21 1.84
C GLY A 20 -26.15 -1.92 1.40
N TYR A 21 -24.81 -1.90 1.32
CA TYR A 21 -24.08 -0.78 0.74
C TYR A 21 -24.08 -0.84 -0.79
N GLU A 22 -24.10 0.34 -1.39
CA GLU A 22 -23.64 0.56 -2.76
C GLU A 22 -22.11 0.49 -2.79
N VAL A 23 -21.52 -0.31 -3.68
CA VAL A 23 -20.06 -0.51 -3.77
C VAL A 23 -19.50 -0.07 -5.11
N GLY A 24 -18.65 0.95 -5.08
CA GLY A 24 -18.04 1.59 -6.24
C GLY A 24 -16.52 1.52 -6.27
N TYR A 25 -15.94 1.48 -7.47
CA TYR A 25 -14.48 1.50 -7.68
C TYR A 25 -14.07 2.48 -8.77
N ILE A 26 -13.05 3.30 -8.49
CA ILE A 26 -12.43 4.22 -9.46
C ILE A 26 -10.92 4.02 -9.46
N GLY A 27 -10.34 3.69 -10.62
CA GLY A 27 -8.89 3.76 -10.85
C GLY A 27 -8.16 2.44 -11.09
N LYS A 28 -6.96 2.31 -10.50
CA LYS A 28 -6.02 1.20 -10.72
C LYS A 28 -6.46 -0.05 -9.96
N TRP A 29 -6.78 -1.14 -10.68
CA TRP A 29 -7.21 -2.41 -10.09
C TRP A 29 -6.06 -3.39 -9.80
N HIS A 30 -5.26 -3.73 -10.80
CA HIS A 30 -4.04 -4.57 -10.74
C HIS A 30 -4.26 -5.99 -10.17
N LEU A 31 -5.45 -6.56 -10.33
CA LEU A 31 -5.83 -7.86 -9.78
C LEU A 31 -6.62 -8.74 -10.76
N ALA A 32 -6.80 -8.34 -12.01
CA ALA A 32 -7.46 -9.17 -13.03
C ALA A 32 -6.48 -10.14 -13.73
N GLY A 33 -5.16 -9.92 -13.59
CA GLY A 33 -4.13 -10.79 -14.14
C GLY A 33 -3.97 -10.67 -15.66
N ARG A 34 -4.36 -9.53 -16.24
CA ARG A 34 -4.32 -9.33 -17.69
C ARG A 34 -2.95 -8.91 -18.18
N LYS A 35 -2.61 -9.36 -19.39
CA LYS A 35 -1.33 -9.07 -20.06
C LYS A 35 -1.57 -8.29 -21.35
N GLY A 36 -0.73 -7.29 -21.61
CA GLY A 36 -0.71 -6.53 -22.88
C GLY A 36 -1.57 -5.26 -22.87
N TYR A 37 -1.25 -4.31 -23.75
CA TYR A 37 -1.83 -2.95 -23.77
C TYR A 37 -3.34 -2.90 -24.06
N GLU A 38 -3.86 -3.81 -24.90
CA GLU A 38 -5.26 -3.73 -25.39
C GLU A 38 -6.30 -4.35 -24.44
N ALA A 39 -5.84 -5.02 -23.36
CA ALA A 39 -6.71 -5.82 -22.51
C ALA A 39 -6.98 -5.18 -21.14
N GLN A 40 -6.80 -3.87 -20.95
CA GLN A 40 -6.81 -3.30 -19.59
C GLN A 40 -8.21 -3.15 -18.95
N TRP A 41 -9.29 -3.47 -19.66
CA TRP A 41 -10.62 -3.61 -19.05
C TRP A 41 -10.69 -4.81 -18.10
N VAL A 42 -11.51 -4.70 -17.06
CA VAL A 42 -11.69 -5.74 -16.04
C VAL A 42 -13.09 -6.35 -16.19
N PRO A 43 -13.21 -7.64 -16.56
CA PRO A 43 -14.51 -8.29 -16.67
C PRO A 43 -15.20 -8.33 -15.30
N GLU A 44 -16.54 -8.33 -15.30
CA GLU A 44 -17.36 -8.22 -14.09
C GLU A 44 -16.95 -9.25 -13.01
N GLU A 45 -16.73 -10.51 -13.40
CA GLU A 45 -16.35 -11.59 -12.49
C GLU A 45 -14.94 -11.42 -11.86
N ARG A 46 -14.14 -10.48 -12.36
CA ARG A 46 -12.80 -10.14 -11.85
C ARG A 46 -12.75 -8.82 -11.09
N ARG A 47 -13.89 -8.13 -10.91
CA ARG A 47 -13.99 -6.85 -10.18
C ARG A 47 -14.06 -7.01 -8.67
N GLY A 48 -13.93 -8.23 -8.14
CA GLY A 48 -13.87 -8.47 -6.70
C GLY A 48 -15.03 -7.86 -5.93
N GLY A 49 -16.25 -7.95 -6.45
CA GLY A 49 -17.49 -7.55 -5.77
C GLY A 49 -17.97 -6.11 -6.02
N TYR A 50 -17.15 -5.25 -6.65
CA TYR A 50 -17.57 -3.90 -7.03
C TYR A 50 -18.52 -3.95 -8.24
N ARG A 51 -19.83 -3.86 -7.96
CA ARG A 51 -20.91 -4.10 -8.94
C ARG A 51 -21.78 -2.88 -9.23
N ASP A 52 -21.82 -1.90 -8.34
CA ASP A 52 -22.77 -0.79 -8.45
C ASP A 52 -22.19 0.39 -9.25
N PHE A 53 -20.88 0.63 -9.13
CA PHE A 53 -20.17 1.62 -9.95
C PHE A 53 -18.76 1.13 -10.28
N TRP A 54 -18.36 1.21 -11.54
CA TRP A 54 -17.03 0.80 -11.98
C TRP A 54 -16.47 1.76 -13.03
N LEU A 55 -15.30 2.31 -12.73
CA LEU A 55 -14.47 3.02 -13.68
C LEU A 55 -13.01 2.67 -13.40
N GLY A 56 -12.46 1.68 -14.10
CA GLY A 56 -11.14 1.16 -13.73
C GLY A 56 -10.38 0.52 -14.86
N ALA A 57 -9.09 0.31 -14.62
CA ALA A 57 -8.21 -0.45 -15.50
C ALA A 57 -7.33 -1.39 -14.67
N ASP A 58 -7.00 -2.57 -15.21
CA ASP A 58 -6.16 -3.54 -14.51
C ASP A 58 -4.76 -2.96 -14.26
N LEU A 59 -4.00 -2.71 -15.32
CA LEU A 59 -2.72 -2.02 -15.30
C LEU A 59 -2.93 -0.64 -15.90
N LEU A 60 -3.36 0.30 -15.06
CA LEU A 60 -3.70 1.67 -15.47
C LEU A 60 -2.51 2.38 -16.14
N GLU A 61 -1.27 1.99 -15.80
CA GLU A 61 -0.04 2.46 -16.45
C GLU A 61 0.09 2.03 -17.92
N PHE A 62 -0.72 1.07 -18.38
CA PHE A 62 -0.75 0.61 -19.78
C PHE A 62 -1.96 1.11 -20.56
N SER A 63 -2.99 1.64 -19.91
CA SER A 63 -4.10 2.33 -20.59
C SER A 63 -3.99 3.85 -20.52
N SER A 64 -3.03 4.38 -19.77
CA SER A 64 -2.90 5.82 -19.56
C SER A 64 -1.48 6.31 -19.29
N SER A 65 -1.31 7.61 -19.48
CA SER A 65 -0.16 8.45 -19.11
C SER A 65 -0.66 9.55 -18.16
N PRO A 66 0.22 10.37 -17.57
CA PRO A 66 -0.23 11.43 -16.66
C PRO A 66 -1.22 12.44 -17.27
N TYR A 67 -1.24 12.62 -18.59
CA TYR A 67 -2.08 13.62 -19.29
C TYR A 67 -2.92 13.05 -20.43
N GLY A 68 -3.18 11.75 -20.44
CA GLY A 68 -4.03 11.17 -21.47
C GLY A 68 -4.08 9.66 -21.43
N GLY A 69 -5.07 9.10 -22.12
CA GLY A 69 -5.48 7.70 -21.99
C GLY A 69 -6.82 7.62 -21.28
N GLY A 70 -7.08 6.50 -20.60
CA GLY A 70 -8.40 6.28 -20.01
C GLY A 70 -8.55 5.02 -19.16
N TYR A 71 -9.78 4.85 -18.70
CA TYR A 71 -10.29 3.75 -17.90
C TYR A 71 -11.30 2.95 -18.72
N PHE A 72 -11.96 1.99 -18.06
CA PHE A 72 -13.08 1.26 -18.62
C PHE A 72 -14.25 1.29 -17.65
N ASP A 73 -15.45 1.56 -18.17
CA ASP A 73 -16.69 1.57 -17.40
C ASP A 73 -17.19 0.14 -17.07
N GLY A 74 -18.35 0.06 -16.41
CA GLY A 74 -19.01 -1.20 -16.07
C GLY A 74 -19.31 -2.10 -17.27
N ASP A 75 -19.48 -1.53 -18.45
CA ASP A 75 -19.75 -2.25 -19.71
C ASP A 75 -18.46 -2.55 -20.50
N ASN A 76 -17.30 -2.21 -19.94
CA ASN A 76 -15.97 -2.29 -20.55
C ASN A 76 -15.77 -1.34 -21.75
N ASN A 77 -16.55 -0.28 -21.87
CA ASN A 77 -16.27 0.78 -22.84
C ASN A 77 -15.07 1.60 -22.36
N PHE A 78 -14.23 2.02 -23.30
CA PHE A 78 -13.10 2.88 -22.99
C PHE A 78 -13.58 4.32 -22.68
N CYS A 79 -13.18 4.83 -21.53
CA CYS A 79 -13.52 6.16 -21.03
C CYS A 79 -12.26 7.02 -20.98
N PRO A 80 -12.01 7.89 -21.99
CA PRO A 80 -10.86 8.78 -21.97
C PRO A 80 -11.02 9.86 -20.90
N PHE A 81 -9.90 10.36 -20.39
CA PHE A 81 -9.87 11.55 -19.55
C PHE A 81 -9.08 12.69 -20.19
N GLU A 82 -9.30 13.90 -19.68
CA GLU A 82 -8.54 15.10 -20.00
C GLU A 82 -7.83 15.65 -18.74
N GLY A 83 -6.77 16.42 -18.93
CA GLY A 83 -6.01 16.99 -17.82
C GLY A 83 -5.11 15.97 -17.14
N TYR A 84 -4.68 16.29 -15.91
CA TYR A 84 -3.84 15.40 -15.12
C TYR A 84 -4.68 14.23 -14.58
N ARG A 85 -4.14 13.01 -14.63
CA ARG A 85 -4.89 11.79 -14.34
C ARG A 85 -5.55 11.81 -12.95
N ALA A 86 -4.81 12.21 -11.91
CA ALA A 86 -5.35 12.26 -10.56
C ALA A 86 -6.50 13.28 -10.42
N ASP A 87 -6.41 14.42 -11.11
CA ASP A 87 -7.49 15.41 -11.15
C ASP A 87 -8.75 14.84 -11.79
N SER A 88 -8.60 14.12 -12.91
CA SER A 88 -9.74 13.50 -13.59
C SER A 88 -10.38 12.39 -12.75
N GLN A 89 -9.59 11.54 -12.09
CA GLN A 89 -10.15 10.53 -11.18
C GLN A 89 -10.92 11.19 -10.04
N THR A 90 -10.46 12.36 -9.59
CA THR A 90 -11.17 13.15 -8.59
C THR A 90 -12.47 13.69 -9.16
N ASP A 91 -12.48 14.22 -10.38
CA ASP A 91 -13.70 14.66 -11.07
C ASP A 91 -14.73 13.52 -11.18
N ASP A 92 -14.29 12.30 -11.49
CA ASP A 92 -15.15 11.12 -11.55
C ASP A 92 -15.77 10.79 -10.17
N VAL A 93 -15.01 10.97 -9.08
CA VAL A 93 -15.53 10.85 -7.70
C VAL A 93 -16.58 11.92 -7.42
N LEU A 94 -16.33 13.17 -7.81
CA LEU A 94 -17.28 14.26 -7.59
C LEU A 94 -18.58 14.00 -8.37
N GLU A 95 -18.47 13.51 -9.60
CA GLU A 95 -19.63 13.17 -10.42
C GLU A 95 -20.41 11.98 -9.85
N TYR A 96 -19.73 10.94 -9.40
CA TYR A 96 -20.36 9.82 -8.70
C TYR A 96 -21.17 10.29 -7.48
N LEU A 97 -20.58 11.16 -6.64
CA LEU A 97 -21.25 11.70 -5.45
C LEU A 97 -22.49 12.53 -5.80
N ARG A 98 -22.47 13.24 -6.94
CA ARG A 98 -23.59 14.08 -7.40
C ARG A 98 -24.72 13.29 -8.04
N THR A 99 -24.40 12.17 -8.69
CA THR A 99 -25.32 11.44 -9.57
C THR A 99 -25.93 10.19 -8.96
N ARG A 100 -25.33 9.66 -7.88
CA ARG A 100 -25.91 8.54 -7.14
C ARG A 100 -27.32 8.85 -6.61
N ASP A 101 -28.15 7.82 -6.51
CA ASP A 101 -29.57 7.96 -6.12
C ASP A 101 -29.78 8.32 -4.63
N GLY A 102 -28.81 7.99 -3.77
CA GLY A 102 -28.88 8.24 -2.34
C GLY A 102 -29.71 7.23 -1.55
N GLU A 103 -30.19 6.13 -2.15
CA GLU A 103 -31.08 5.16 -1.49
C GLU A 103 -30.34 4.24 -0.51
N ARG A 104 -29.09 3.91 -0.82
CA ARG A 104 -28.19 3.08 0.02
C ARG A 104 -27.03 3.91 0.60
N PRO A 105 -26.41 3.50 1.73
CA PRO A 105 -25.08 4.01 2.07
C PRO A 105 -24.06 3.55 1.02
N PHE A 106 -22.94 4.27 0.86
CA PHE A 106 -21.94 3.94 -0.16
C PHE A 106 -20.59 3.57 0.43
N PHE A 107 -19.86 2.72 -0.30
CA PHE A 107 -18.44 2.48 -0.15
C PHE A 107 -17.78 2.67 -1.52
N LEU A 108 -16.98 3.73 -1.63
CA LEU A 108 -16.25 4.06 -2.85
C LEU A 108 -14.75 3.87 -2.62
N PHE A 109 -14.12 3.01 -3.42
CA PHE A 109 -12.67 2.84 -3.41
C PHE A 109 -12.04 3.64 -4.54
N LEU A 110 -11.32 4.70 -4.18
CA LEU A 110 -10.54 5.51 -5.11
C LEU A 110 -9.08 5.08 -5.09
N SER A 111 -8.61 4.51 -6.20
CA SER A 111 -7.26 3.99 -6.38
C SER A 111 -6.51 4.84 -7.40
N TYR A 112 -5.86 5.89 -6.93
CA TYR A 112 -4.93 6.67 -7.77
C TYR A 112 -3.77 5.79 -8.25
N LEU A 113 -3.26 6.07 -9.46
CA LEU A 113 -1.96 5.51 -9.86
C LEU A 113 -0.82 6.33 -9.26
N GLU A 114 -0.97 7.65 -9.25
CA GLU A 114 -0.09 8.60 -8.61
C GLU A 114 0.17 8.27 -7.13
N PRO A 115 1.41 8.44 -6.61
CA PRO A 115 2.60 8.98 -7.26
C PRO A 115 3.45 7.92 -7.97
N HIS A 116 2.87 6.84 -8.50
CA HIS A 116 3.67 5.80 -9.16
C HIS A 116 4.61 6.34 -10.25
N HIS A 117 5.81 5.78 -10.31
CA HIS A 117 6.82 6.11 -11.31
C HIS A 117 6.34 5.79 -12.73
N GLN A 118 6.54 6.69 -13.68
CA GLN A 118 6.08 6.47 -15.06
C GLN A 118 7.10 5.61 -15.80
N ASN A 119 6.85 4.29 -15.84
CA ASN A 119 7.78 3.27 -16.35
C ASN A 119 8.31 3.57 -17.77
N ASN A 120 7.47 4.09 -18.66
CA ASN A 120 7.82 4.44 -20.03
C ASN A 120 8.67 5.71 -20.16
N LEU A 121 8.61 6.60 -19.18
CA LEU A 121 9.38 7.86 -19.13
C LEU A 121 10.59 7.76 -18.19
N ASN A 122 10.67 6.69 -17.42
CA ASN A 122 11.63 6.47 -16.35
C ASN A 122 11.76 7.66 -15.38
N ARG A 123 10.65 8.33 -15.04
CA ARG A 123 10.59 9.42 -14.05
C ARG A 123 9.25 9.52 -13.35
N TYR A 124 9.20 10.22 -12.22
CA TYR A 124 7.95 10.78 -11.72
C TYR A 124 7.55 11.98 -12.59
N VAL A 125 6.24 12.23 -12.70
CA VAL A 125 5.69 13.32 -13.52
C VAL A 125 4.59 14.01 -12.73
N ALA A 126 4.91 15.16 -12.16
CA ALA A 126 3.96 16.01 -11.47
C ALA A 126 3.04 16.77 -12.44
N PRO A 127 1.93 17.34 -11.94
CA PRO A 127 1.20 18.36 -12.68
C PRO A 127 2.13 19.52 -13.09
N HIS A 128 1.83 20.18 -14.20
CA HIS A 128 2.66 21.25 -14.74
C HIS A 128 2.84 22.38 -13.71
N GLY A 129 4.09 22.75 -13.43
CA GLY A 129 4.42 23.81 -12.46
C GLY A 129 4.58 23.32 -11.01
N TYR A 130 4.21 22.08 -10.69
CA TYR A 130 4.32 21.56 -9.32
C TYR A 130 5.75 21.20 -8.97
N ALA A 131 6.50 20.54 -9.84
CA ALA A 131 7.90 20.19 -9.55
C ALA A 131 8.75 21.42 -9.22
N GLU A 132 8.51 22.55 -9.89
CA GLU A 132 9.17 23.83 -9.65
C GLU A 132 8.83 24.41 -8.26
N ARG A 133 7.60 24.24 -7.77
CA ARG A 133 7.19 24.66 -6.42
C ARG A 133 7.96 23.93 -5.31
N TYR A 134 8.41 22.70 -5.59
CA TYR A 134 9.04 21.82 -4.60
C TYR A 134 10.54 21.56 -4.87
N ALA A 135 11.16 22.33 -5.77
CA ALA A 135 12.57 22.16 -6.12
C ALA A 135 13.53 22.28 -4.92
N ASP A 136 13.21 23.18 -3.99
CA ASP A 136 14.01 23.46 -2.78
C ASP A 136 13.38 22.87 -1.49
N TYR A 137 12.42 21.94 -1.62
CA TYR A 137 11.77 21.34 -0.45
C TYR A 137 12.75 20.41 0.32
N PRO A 138 12.64 20.30 1.66
CA PRO A 138 13.53 19.45 2.45
C PRO A 138 13.63 18.00 1.94
N VAL A 139 14.87 17.52 1.86
CA VAL A 139 15.16 16.12 1.51
C VAL A 139 15.08 15.24 2.76
N PRO A 140 14.37 14.10 2.71
CA PRO A 140 14.34 13.12 3.78
C PRO A 140 15.74 12.65 4.18
N GLN A 141 15.97 12.50 5.49
CA GLN A 141 17.30 12.24 6.02
C GLN A 141 17.86 10.88 5.59
N ASP A 142 17.00 9.88 5.41
CA ASP A 142 17.37 8.55 4.92
C ASP A 142 17.96 8.61 3.49
N LEU A 143 17.41 9.45 2.62
CA LEU A 143 17.90 9.68 1.26
C LEU A 143 19.23 10.43 1.26
N VAL A 144 19.36 11.47 2.10
CA VAL A 144 20.60 12.24 2.23
C VAL A 144 21.74 11.34 2.68
N GLN A 145 21.57 10.56 3.75
CA GLN A 145 22.64 9.74 4.33
C GLN A 145 23.11 8.61 3.41
N ARG A 146 22.22 8.07 2.58
CA ARG A 146 22.53 6.99 1.64
C ARG A 146 23.37 7.44 0.45
N HIS A 147 23.28 8.70 0.04
CA HIS A 147 24.00 9.28 -1.11
C HIS A 147 23.92 8.43 -2.40
N MET A 148 22.80 7.74 -2.64
CA MET A 148 22.56 6.89 -3.80
C MET A 148 21.11 6.97 -4.25
N GLY A 149 20.73 6.19 -5.26
CA GLY A 149 19.39 6.21 -5.83
C GLY A 149 19.21 7.32 -6.86
N ASP A 150 17.96 7.60 -7.22
CA ASP A 150 17.59 8.61 -8.22
C ASP A 150 16.67 9.70 -7.66
N TRP A 151 16.65 9.88 -6.33
CA TRP A 151 15.79 10.86 -5.68
C TRP A 151 16.12 12.31 -6.09
N GLN A 152 17.38 12.65 -6.36
CA GLN A 152 17.79 14.03 -6.70
C GLN A 152 17.04 14.58 -7.91
N THR A 153 16.72 13.71 -8.88
CA THR A 153 16.01 14.10 -10.11
C THR A 153 14.51 13.89 -10.03
N ASN A 154 14.02 13.22 -8.99
CA ASN A 154 12.64 12.71 -8.92
C ASN A 154 11.85 13.27 -7.73
N LEU A 155 12.53 13.74 -6.68
CA LEU A 155 11.89 14.19 -5.45
C LEU A 155 11.01 15.43 -5.63
N PRO A 156 11.40 16.46 -6.43
CA PRO A 156 10.51 17.59 -6.68
C PRO A 156 9.21 17.19 -7.38
N ASP A 157 9.29 16.29 -8.38
CA ASP A 157 8.10 15.72 -9.02
C ASP A 157 7.27 14.93 -8.00
N TYR A 158 7.89 14.05 -7.21
CA TYR A 158 7.18 13.24 -6.20
C TYR A 158 6.41 14.12 -5.20
N TYR A 159 7.04 15.16 -4.67
CA TYR A 159 6.37 16.12 -3.79
C TYR A 159 5.28 16.92 -4.50
N GLY A 160 5.49 17.29 -5.76
CA GLY A 160 4.47 17.90 -6.58
C GLY A 160 3.22 17.02 -6.70
N ILE A 161 3.40 15.72 -6.93
CA ILE A 161 2.28 14.77 -6.99
C ILE A 161 1.60 14.64 -5.63
N CYS A 162 2.36 14.53 -4.54
CA CYS A 162 1.77 14.46 -3.20
C CYS A 162 0.93 15.70 -2.87
N ALA A 163 1.39 16.90 -3.27
CA ALA A 163 0.64 18.13 -3.09
C ALA A 163 -0.65 18.16 -3.91
N ASP A 164 -0.60 17.67 -5.14
CA ASP A 164 -1.78 17.53 -6.00
C ASP A 164 -2.82 16.56 -5.42
N LEU A 165 -2.38 15.42 -4.90
CA LEU A 165 -3.24 14.45 -4.22
C LEU A 165 -3.90 15.04 -2.96
N ASP A 166 -3.18 15.87 -2.20
CA ASP A 166 -3.72 16.58 -1.03
C ASP A 166 -4.77 17.62 -1.44
N GLU A 167 -4.51 18.40 -2.49
CA GLU A 167 -5.47 19.35 -3.05
C GLU A 167 -6.73 18.63 -3.55
N ASN A 168 -6.58 17.46 -4.19
CA ASN A 168 -7.68 16.61 -4.65
C ASN A 168 -8.49 15.98 -3.51
N LEU A 169 -7.84 15.53 -2.43
CA LEU A 169 -8.54 15.13 -1.21
C LEU A 169 -9.37 16.30 -0.64
N GLY A 170 -8.83 17.52 -0.69
CA GLY A 170 -9.55 18.75 -0.34
C GLY A 170 -10.81 18.95 -1.17
N ARG A 171 -10.75 18.71 -2.48
CA ARG A 171 -11.91 18.80 -3.40
C ARG A 171 -13.00 17.79 -3.03
N ILE A 172 -12.63 16.55 -2.75
CA ILE A 172 -13.59 15.50 -2.32
C ILE A 172 -14.28 15.89 -1.02
N ARG A 173 -13.51 16.34 -0.01
CA ARG A 173 -14.06 16.78 1.26
C ARG A 173 -15.03 17.96 1.12
N ALA A 174 -14.66 18.96 0.32
CA ALA A 174 -15.51 20.12 0.06
C ALA A 174 -16.82 19.71 -0.65
N GLU A 175 -16.77 18.74 -1.56
CA GLU A 175 -17.96 18.23 -2.24
C GLU A 175 -18.88 17.43 -1.29
N LEU A 176 -18.30 16.60 -0.42
CA LEU A 176 -19.06 15.91 0.64
C LEU A 176 -19.77 16.91 1.56
N GLU A 177 -19.11 18.01 1.95
CA GLU A 177 -19.72 19.10 2.72
C GLU A 177 -20.86 19.77 1.93
N ARG A 178 -20.61 20.10 0.66
CA ARG A 178 -21.60 20.75 -0.22
C ARG A 178 -22.86 19.91 -0.42
N LEU A 179 -22.71 18.59 -0.50
CA LEU A 179 -23.81 17.63 -0.66
C LEU A 179 -24.46 17.23 0.67
N GLY A 180 -23.94 17.72 1.81
CA GLY A 180 -24.45 17.35 3.14
C GLY A 180 -24.13 15.91 3.56
N LEU A 181 -23.11 15.29 2.95
CA LEU A 181 -22.66 13.92 3.19
C LEU A 181 -21.50 13.83 4.20
N ALA A 182 -20.81 14.94 4.48
CA ALA A 182 -19.61 14.96 5.33
C ALA A 182 -19.82 14.34 6.72
N GLU A 183 -20.92 14.68 7.41
CA GLU A 183 -21.22 14.18 8.77
C GLU A 183 -21.61 12.69 8.80
N ASN A 184 -21.75 12.06 7.64
CA ASN A 184 -22.10 10.64 7.50
C ASN A 184 -21.10 9.87 6.61
N THR A 185 -19.88 10.40 6.43
CA THR A 185 -18.86 9.78 5.58
C THR A 185 -17.54 9.67 6.34
N VAL A 186 -17.03 8.45 6.47
CA VAL A 186 -15.66 8.22 6.94
C VAL A 186 -14.72 8.18 5.75
N ILE A 187 -13.64 8.94 5.80
CA ILE A 187 -12.56 8.92 4.82
C ILE A 187 -11.38 8.20 5.44
N ILE A 188 -10.82 7.24 4.70
CA ILE A 188 -9.57 6.55 5.05
C ILE A 188 -8.58 6.81 3.91
N TYR A 189 -7.39 7.30 4.23
CA TYR A 189 -6.32 7.62 3.30
C TYR A 189 -5.08 6.78 3.62
N THR A 190 -4.59 6.05 2.61
CA THR A 190 -3.42 5.18 2.71
C THR A 190 -2.77 4.96 1.33
N THR A 191 -1.76 4.10 1.25
CA THR A 191 -1.07 3.70 0.01
C THR A 191 -0.71 2.22 0.06
N ASP A 192 -0.52 1.59 -1.11
CA ASP A 192 -0.13 0.18 -1.22
C ASP A 192 1.29 -0.09 -0.71
N HIS A 193 2.20 0.87 -0.88
CA HIS A 193 3.57 0.86 -0.34
C HIS A 193 4.21 2.25 -0.38
N GLY A 194 5.42 2.37 0.19
CA GLY A 194 6.28 3.54 0.08
C GLY A 194 7.19 3.53 -1.16
N THR A 195 8.11 4.49 -1.23
CA THR A 195 9.20 4.53 -2.21
C THR A 195 10.51 4.90 -1.54
N HIS A 196 11.56 4.17 -1.88
CA HIS A 196 12.92 4.42 -1.41
C HIS A 196 13.82 4.95 -2.53
N PHE A 197 13.27 5.36 -3.69
CA PHE A 197 14.04 5.98 -4.78
C PHE A 197 15.30 5.20 -5.17
N ARG A 198 15.20 3.86 -5.25
CA ARG A 198 16.31 2.95 -5.56
C ARG A 198 17.52 3.01 -4.61
N THR A 199 17.33 3.46 -3.36
CA THR A 199 18.39 3.44 -2.32
C THR A 199 18.62 2.09 -1.65
N ARG A 200 17.73 1.10 -1.87
CA ARG A 200 17.79 -0.22 -1.22
C ARG A 200 18.03 -1.37 -2.19
N ASN A 201 17.48 -1.27 -3.39
CA ASN A 201 17.63 -2.23 -4.49
C ASN A 201 17.50 -1.46 -5.82
N ALA A 202 17.47 -2.17 -6.95
CA ALA A 202 17.38 -1.57 -8.30
C ALA A 202 15.98 -1.05 -8.67
N GLU A 203 15.00 -1.16 -7.79
CA GLU A 203 13.60 -0.78 -7.96
C GLU A 203 13.21 0.26 -6.89
N TYR A 204 11.99 0.79 -6.86
CA TYR A 204 11.56 1.84 -5.94
C TYR A 204 11.04 1.33 -4.59
N LYS A 205 10.70 0.04 -4.50
CA LYS A 205 10.01 -0.62 -3.40
C LYS A 205 10.51 -2.07 -3.28
N ARG A 206 9.68 -2.99 -2.78
CA ARG A 206 10.01 -4.42 -2.62
C ARG A 206 11.25 -4.62 -1.76
N SER A 207 11.27 -3.97 -0.61
CA SER A 207 12.25 -4.24 0.44
C SER A 207 11.57 -4.14 1.80
N CYS A 208 12.18 -4.69 2.85
CA CYS A 208 11.62 -4.58 4.21
C CYS A 208 11.83 -3.19 4.84
N HIS A 209 12.56 -2.29 4.19
CA HIS A 209 12.97 -1.01 4.79
C HIS A 209 11.78 -0.07 5.02
N GLU A 210 11.87 0.83 6.01
CA GLU A 210 10.79 1.75 6.40
C GLU A 210 10.30 2.57 5.20
N ALA A 211 11.20 3.06 4.36
CA ALA A 211 10.85 3.80 3.15
C ALA A 211 10.00 2.99 2.12
N SER A 212 9.96 1.66 2.24
CA SER A 212 9.12 0.78 1.41
C SER A 212 7.83 0.33 2.10
N ILE A 213 7.85 0.10 3.42
CA ILE A 213 6.74 -0.56 4.14
C ILE A 213 5.95 0.37 5.06
N ARG A 214 6.53 1.51 5.49
CA ARG A 214 5.85 2.47 6.33
C ARG A 214 5.00 3.37 5.46
N ILE A 215 3.69 3.25 5.61
CA ILE A 215 2.69 3.93 4.81
C ILE A 215 1.86 4.88 5.68
N PRO A 216 1.32 5.99 5.13
CA PRO A 216 0.25 6.74 5.79
C PRO A 216 -0.96 5.82 6.05
N MET A 217 -1.57 5.98 7.22
CA MET A 217 -2.86 5.42 7.58
C MET A 217 -3.59 6.49 8.37
N VAL A 218 -4.45 7.26 7.69
CA VAL A 218 -5.17 8.39 8.29
C VAL A 218 -6.66 8.17 8.07
N ALA A 219 -7.46 8.34 9.11
CA ALA A 219 -8.91 8.28 9.02
C ALA A 219 -9.55 9.51 9.67
N CYS A 220 -10.66 9.98 9.11
CA CYS A 220 -11.48 11.03 9.71
C CYS A 220 -12.96 10.83 9.34
N GLY A 221 -13.86 11.38 10.15
CA GLY A 221 -15.30 11.30 9.93
C GLY A 221 -16.06 10.86 11.19
N PRO A 222 -17.37 10.55 11.06
CA PRO A 222 -18.21 10.19 12.19
C PRO A 222 -17.71 8.92 12.88
N GLY A 223 -17.66 8.95 14.21
CA GLY A 223 -17.19 7.83 15.03
C GLY A 223 -15.68 7.67 15.11
N ILE A 224 -14.89 8.45 14.36
CA ILE A 224 -13.42 8.43 14.44
C ILE A 224 -12.93 9.54 15.39
N PRO A 225 -12.21 9.22 16.48
CA PRO A 225 -11.67 10.23 17.39
C PRO A 225 -10.72 11.21 16.69
N SER A 226 -10.89 12.51 16.97
CA SER A 226 -10.03 13.56 16.41
C SER A 226 -8.74 13.73 17.22
N GLY A 227 -7.62 13.93 16.53
CA GLY A 227 -6.33 14.23 17.17
C GLY A 227 -5.65 13.05 17.88
N VAL A 228 -6.16 11.83 17.69
CA VAL A 228 -5.55 10.61 18.24
C VAL A 228 -4.45 10.12 17.31
N VAL A 229 -3.31 9.77 17.91
CA VAL A 229 -2.20 9.08 17.24
C VAL A 229 -2.09 7.69 17.85
N VAL A 230 -2.04 6.67 16.99
CA VAL A 230 -1.86 5.27 17.36
C VAL A 230 -0.43 4.87 17.01
N ASP A 231 0.33 4.45 18.01
CA ASP A 231 1.75 4.06 17.84
C ASP A 231 1.91 2.54 17.62
N GLU A 232 0.86 1.76 17.92
CA GLU A 232 0.79 0.33 17.69
C GLU A 232 0.94 -0.02 16.21
N LEU A 233 1.49 -1.21 15.95
CA LEU A 233 1.77 -1.65 14.59
C LEU A 233 0.52 -2.19 13.93
N VAL A 234 0.21 -1.63 12.78
CA VAL A 234 -0.92 -2.05 11.94
C VAL A 234 -0.41 -2.42 10.55
N SER A 235 -1.22 -3.14 9.81
CA SER A 235 -0.96 -3.59 8.45
C SER A 235 -2.14 -3.30 7.53
N LEU A 236 -1.94 -3.42 6.22
CA LEU A 236 -3.04 -3.30 5.25
C LEU A 236 -4.14 -4.36 5.47
N MET A 237 -3.83 -5.49 6.11
CA MET A 237 -4.82 -6.54 6.42
C MET A 237 -5.84 -6.09 7.47
N ASP A 238 -5.50 -5.08 8.28
CA ASP A 238 -6.36 -4.54 9.33
C ASP A 238 -7.40 -3.54 8.78
N ILE A 239 -7.24 -3.07 7.53
CA ILE A 239 -8.18 -2.14 6.89
C ILE A 239 -9.55 -2.77 6.66
N PRO A 240 -9.69 -3.94 6.01
CA PRO A 240 -11.01 -4.52 5.77
C PRO A 240 -11.87 -4.76 7.03
N PRO A 241 -11.37 -5.41 8.11
CA PRO A 241 -12.18 -5.59 9.31
C PRO A 241 -12.52 -4.27 10.00
N THR A 242 -11.66 -3.26 9.90
CA THR A 242 -11.93 -1.91 10.42
C THR A 242 -13.08 -1.23 9.66
N ILE A 243 -13.05 -1.24 8.32
CA ILE A 243 -14.12 -0.67 7.49
C ILE A 243 -15.44 -1.39 7.72
N LEU A 244 -15.45 -2.73 7.78
CA LEU A 244 -16.67 -3.49 8.07
C LEU A 244 -17.23 -3.12 9.45
N SER A 245 -16.36 -2.95 10.45
CA SER A 245 -16.77 -2.51 11.79
C SER A 245 -17.36 -1.09 11.78
N ILE A 246 -16.76 -0.15 11.05
CA ILE A 246 -17.29 1.21 10.85
C ILE A 246 -18.67 1.16 10.17
N ALA A 247 -18.83 0.29 9.18
CA ALA A 247 -20.09 0.10 8.44
C ALA A 247 -21.16 -0.66 9.24
N GLY A 248 -20.84 -1.17 10.43
CA GLY A 248 -21.73 -2.06 11.18
C GLY A 248 -22.00 -3.40 10.49
N ALA A 249 -21.15 -3.80 9.54
CA ALA A 249 -21.22 -5.07 8.83
C ALA A 249 -20.50 -6.18 9.62
N PRO A 250 -20.93 -7.45 9.52
CA PRO A 250 -20.22 -8.56 10.12
C PRO A 250 -18.79 -8.68 9.57
N VAL A 251 -17.82 -8.89 10.46
CA VAL A 251 -16.43 -9.21 10.08
C VAL A 251 -16.29 -10.72 9.96
N PRO A 252 -15.96 -11.28 8.79
CA PRO A 252 -15.79 -12.72 8.64
C PRO A 252 -14.60 -13.25 9.45
N GLU A 253 -14.74 -14.43 10.06
CA GLU A 253 -13.69 -15.06 10.89
C GLU A 253 -12.41 -15.41 10.12
N HIS A 254 -12.50 -15.52 8.78
CA HIS A 254 -11.36 -15.87 7.93
C HIS A 254 -10.48 -14.67 7.56
N TYR A 255 -10.81 -13.46 8.01
CA TYR A 255 -9.94 -12.29 7.80
C TYR A 255 -8.79 -12.35 8.79
N ASP A 256 -7.56 -12.28 8.30
CA ASP A 256 -6.35 -12.37 9.13
C ASP A 256 -6.06 -11.09 9.93
N GLY A 257 -6.56 -9.95 9.46
CA GLY A 257 -6.40 -8.66 10.14
C GLY A 257 -7.42 -8.42 11.24
N ARG A 258 -7.27 -7.29 11.94
CA ARG A 258 -8.05 -6.93 13.14
C ARG A 258 -8.64 -5.54 13.02
N ASN A 259 -9.79 -5.34 13.65
CA ASN A 259 -10.39 -4.01 13.76
C ASN A 259 -9.47 -3.08 14.57
N MET A 260 -9.05 -1.96 13.97
CA MET A 260 -8.14 -0.97 14.56
C MET A 260 -8.85 0.04 15.48
N LEU A 261 -10.18 0.16 15.44
CA LEU A 261 -10.90 1.15 16.26
C LEU A 261 -10.58 1.07 17.76
N PRO A 262 -10.49 -0.11 18.40
CA PRO A 262 -10.12 -0.22 19.82
C PRO A 262 -8.71 0.29 20.16
N LEU A 263 -7.83 0.50 19.17
CA LEU A 263 -6.53 1.15 19.42
C LEU A 263 -6.71 2.65 19.73
N THR A 264 -7.76 3.27 19.18
CA THR A 264 -7.97 4.72 19.32
C THR A 264 -8.43 5.15 20.72
N ASP A 265 -8.96 4.22 21.51
CA ASP A 265 -9.40 4.45 22.89
C ASP A 265 -8.62 3.59 23.91
N GLY A 266 -7.59 2.87 23.47
CA GLY A 266 -6.74 2.03 24.31
C GLY A 266 -7.45 0.79 24.87
N THR A 267 -8.56 0.36 24.26
CA THR A 267 -9.32 -0.83 24.69
C THR A 267 -8.93 -2.11 23.94
N ALA A 268 -8.06 -2.01 22.92
CA ALA A 268 -7.51 -3.15 22.21
C ALA A 268 -6.83 -4.14 23.18
N GLN A 269 -7.15 -5.42 23.01
CA GLN A 269 -6.55 -6.52 23.78
C GLN A 269 -5.73 -7.42 22.85
N ASP A 270 -4.64 -7.97 23.38
CA ASP A 270 -3.77 -8.93 22.69
C ASP A 270 -3.29 -8.46 21.30
N TRP A 271 -3.12 -7.15 21.10
CA TRP A 271 -2.70 -6.58 19.82
C TRP A 271 -1.27 -7.03 19.48
N PRO A 272 -0.98 -7.45 18.23
CA PRO A 272 0.35 -7.94 17.88
C PRO A 272 1.40 -6.82 17.95
N ASP A 273 2.58 -7.13 18.47
CA ASP A 273 3.70 -6.18 18.61
C ASP A 273 4.72 -6.26 17.45
N ASP A 274 4.36 -7.00 16.38
CA ASP A 274 5.15 -7.17 15.18
C ASP A 274 4.29 -7.25 13.91
N VAL A 275 4.89 -6.86 12.78
CA VAL A 275 4.34 -6.96 11.43
C VAL A 275 5.22 -7.87 10.59
N PHE A 276 4.59 -8.80 9.89
CA PHE A 276 5.23 -9.71 8.94
C PHE A 276 5.26 -9.12 7.53
N VAL A 277 6.38 -9.27 6.85
CA VAL A 277 6.59 -8.74 5.48
C VAL A 277 7.07 -9.87 4.58
N GLN A 278 6.35 -10.09 3.48
CA GLN A 278 6.79 -10.94 2.38
C GLN A 278 7.31 -10.08 1.23
N ILE A 279 8.47 -10.45 0.67
CA ILE A 279 9.11 -9.72 -0.43
C ILE A 279 9.25 -10.67 -1.62
N SER A 280 8.80 -10.20 -2.77
CA SER A 280 8.88 -10.88 -4.07
C SER A 280 9.45 -9.93 -5.14
N GLU A 281 9.75 -10.49 -6.30
CA GLU A 281 10.29 -9.84 -7.50
C GLU A 281 11.72 -9.27 -7.36
N SER A 282 12.01 -8.48 -6.32
CA SER A 282 13.37 -8.01 -6.02
C SER A 282 14.24 -9.11 -5.38
N GLN A 283 13.61 -9.99 -4.61
CA GLN A 283 14.22 -11.11 -3.90
C GLN A 283 13.14 -12.09 -3.43
N VAL A 284 13.54 -13.26 -2.90
CA VAL A 284 12.63 -14.13 -2.12
C VAL A 284 12.95 -13.88 -0.66
N GLY A 285 12.26 -12.91 -0.08
CA GLY A 285 12.58 -12.38 1.25
C GLY A 285 11.42 -12.45 2.23
N ARG A 286 11.76 -12.50 3.51
CA ARG A 286 10.82 -12.41 4.63
C ARG A 286 11.39 -11.49 5.70
N ALA A 287 10.55 -10.75 6.41
CA ALA A 287 11.00 -9.94 7.53
C ALA A 287 9.92 -9.82 8.62
N VAL A 288 10.37 -9.54 9.84
CA VAL A 288 9.52 -9.04 10.93
C VAL A 288 9.97 -7.63 11.29
N ARG A 289 9.00 -6.79 11.62
CA ARG A 289 9.22 -5.44 12.15
C ARG A 289 8.49 -5.31 13.47
N THR A 290 9.22 -5.12 14.56
CA THR A 290 8.68 -4.79 15.90
C THR A 290 8.77 -3.29 16.13
N ALA A 291 8.36 -2.81 17.31
CA ALA A 291 8.50 -1.39 17.68
C ALA A 291 9.95 -0.88 17.55
N ARG A 292 10.92 -1.72 17.94
CA ARG A 292 12.35 -1.36 17.94
C ARG A 292 13.16 -2.04 16.86
N TRP A 293 12.88 -3.30 16.53
CA TRP A 293 13.78 -4.10 15.71
C TRP A 293 13.17 -4.45 14.37
N LYS A 294 14.03 -4.53 13.35
CA LYS A 294 13.69 -5.13 12.07
C LYS A 294 14.67 -6.24 11.75
N TYR A 295 14.15 -7.42 11.41
CA TYR A 295 14.92 -8.58 11.06
C TYR A 295 14.45 -9.14 9.72
N GLY A 296 15.38 -9.34 8.79
CA GLY A 296 15.06 -9.77 7.43
C GLY A 296 15.98 -10.89 6.95
N VAL A 297 15.42 -11.80 6.16
CA VAL A 297 16.11 -12.94 5.56
C VAL A 297 15.83 -12.99 4.06
N ASN A 298 16.72 -13.62 3.31
CA ASN A 298 16.60 -13.82 1.86
C ASN A 298 17.07 -15.21 1.45
N ALA A 299 16.44 -15.81 0.43
CA ALA A 299 16.89 -17.03 -0.20
C ALA A 299 17.72 -16.69 -1.47
N PRO A 300 19.06 -16.66 -1.42
CA PRO A 300 19.89 -16.18 -2.52
C PRO A 300 19.94 -17.12 -3.73
N ASP A 301 19.55 -18.39 -3.55
CA ASP A 301 19.46 -19.40 -4.60
C ASP A 301 18.11 -19.39 -5.35
N LYS A 302 17.17 -18.55 -4.90
CA LYS A 302 15.83 -18.40 -5.49
C LYS A 302 15.69 -17.15 -6.34
N ASN A 303 14.73 -17.17 -7.24
CA ASN A 303 14.39 -16.05 -8.10
C ASN A 303 13.04 -15.45 -7.68
N GLY A 304 13.05 -14.19 -7.25
CA GLY A 304 11.85 -13.48 -6.76
C GLY A 304 10.67 -13.41 -7.74
N TRP A 305 10.88 -13.64 -9.04
CA TRP A 305 9.80 -13.68 -10.04
C TRP A 305 9.17 -15.06 -10.20
N ASN A 306 9.93 -16.12 -9.91
CA ASN A 306 9.52 -17.49 -10.20
C ASN A 306 9.19 -18.28 -8.92
N ASP A 307 9.77 -17.88 -7.80
CA ASP A 307 9.69 -18.57 -6.53
C ASP A 307 8.92 -17.72 -5.51
N MET A 308 7.88 -18.31 -4.91
CA MET A 308 7.05 -17.63 -3.90
C MET A 308 7.65 -17.73 -2.48
N GLY A 309 8.56 -18.66 -2.26
CA GLY A 309 9.19 -18.95 -0.97
C GLY A 309 10.36 -19.93 -1.11
N SER A 310 10.93 -20.31 0.03
CA SER A 310 12.05 -21.25 0.11
C SER A 310 11.94 -22.08 1.39
N ASP A 311 12.51 -23.29 1.38
CA ASP A 311 12.69 -24.07 2.61
C ASP A 311 13.93 -23.63 3.39
N SER A 312 14.78 -22.78 2.79
CA SER A 312 16.02 -22.27 3.39
C SER A 312 16.23 -20.79 3.05
N TYR A 313 16.63 -20.01 4.05
CA TYR A 313 16.97 -18.59 3.93
C TYR A 313 18.29 -18.28 4.64
N GLU A 314 18.95 -17.21 4.21
CA GLU A 314 20.10 -16.61 4.88
C GLU A 314 19.68 -15.31 5.59
N GLU A 315 20.23 -15.05 6.77
CA GLU A 315 20.05 -13.75 7.41
C GLU A 315 20.64 -12.63 6.58
N GLN A 316 19.85 -11.57 6.39
CA GLN A 316 20.20 -10.46 5.52
C GLN A 316 20.27 -9.15 6.27
N TYR A 317 19.33 -8.89 7.18
CA TYR A 317 19.17 -7.60 7.83
C TYR A 317 18.87 -7.73 9.33
N LEU A 318 19.50 -6.87 10.12
CA LEU A 318 19.09 -6.51 11.47
C LEU A 318 19.26 -4.99 11.64
N TYR A 319 18.19 -4.29 11.99
CA TYR A 319 18.21 -2.85 12.26
C TYR A 319 17.61 -2.53 13.62
N ASP A 320 18.28 -1.68 14.39
CA ASP A 320 17.72 -1.03 15.58
C ASP A 320 17.03 0.26 15.15
N LEU A 321 15.71 0.24 14.98
CA LEU A 321 14.91 1.37 14.50
C LEU A 321 14.81 2.50 15.53
N GLU A 322 15.11 2.25 16.81
CA GLU A 322 15.15 3.29 17.84
C GLU A 322 16.45 4.11 17.71
N ALA A 323 17.58 3.44 17.52
CA ALA A 323 18.89 4.09 17.37
C ALA A 323 19.19 4.55 15.93
N ASP A 324 18.65 3.84 14.94
CA ASP A 324 18.86 4.04 13.50
C ASP A 324 17.52 3.93 12.74
N PRO A 325 16.63 4.94 12.89
CA PRO A 325 15.32 4.96 12.24
C PRO A 325 15.40 4.98 10.69
N TRP A 326 16.59 5.28 10.15
CA TRP A 326 16.85 5.35 8.71
C TRP A 326 17.55 4.10 8.18
N GLU A 327 17.81 3.11 9.03
CA GLU A 327 18.34 1.81 8.65
C GLU A 327 19.64 1.92 7.82
N GLN A 328 20.56 2.77 8.26
CA GLN A 328 21.87 2.98 7.65
C GLN A 328 22.87 1.90 8.00
N THR A 329 22.78 1.33 9.21
CA THR A 329 23.75 0.36 9.72
C THR A 329 23.09 -1.00 9.89
N ASN A 330 23.46 -1.94 9.03
CA ASN A 330 23.01 -3.33 9.16
C ASN A 330 23.82 -4.06 10.24
N LEU A 331 23.15 -4.43 11.32
CA LEU A 331 23.73 -5.06 12.51
C LEU A 331 23.71 -6.59 12.46
N VAL A 332 23.30 -7.20 11.33
CA VAL A 332 23.08 -8.65 11.24
C VAL A 332 24.35 -9.47 11.54
N GLY A 333 25.52 -8.89 11.29
CA GLY A 333 26.82 -9.52 11.57
C GLY A 333 27.36 -9.28 12.98
N ASP A 334 26.67 -8.51 13.84
CA ASP A 334 27.15 -8.19 15.18
C ASP A 334 26.97 -9.40 16.13
N PRO A 335 28.07 -9.97 16.68
CA PRO A 335 27.98 -11.11 17.59
C PRO A 335 27.34 -10.75 18.94
N SER A 336 27.38 -9.48 19.36
CA SER A 336 26.75 -9.03 20.60
C SER A 336 25.21 -9.04 20.53
N LEU A 337 24.66 -9.06 19.32
CA LEU A 337 23.22 -9.06 19.06
C LEU A 337 22.68 -10.44 18.64
N GLU A 338 23.44 -11.53 18.84
CA GLU A 338 22.99 -12.89 18.53
C GLU A 338 21.68 -13.25 19.26
N GLY A 339 21.52 -12.87 20.53
CA GLY A 339 20.28 -13.12 21.28
C GLY A 339 19.06 -12.45 20.64
N VAL A 340 19.22 -11.20 20.19
CA VAL A 340 18.16 -10.45 19.49
C VAL A 340 17.81 -11.13 18.16
N ARG A 341 18.82 -11.54 17.38
CA ARG A 341 18.59 -12.29 16.12
C ARG A 341 17.86 -13.60 16.36
N GLN A 342 18.22 -14.36 17.39
CA GLN A 342 17.56 -15.63 17.71
C GLN A 342 16.07 -15.43 18.08
N GLU A 343 15.77 -14.42 18.88
CA GLU A 343 14.38 -14.08 19.22
C GLU A 343 13.58 -13.72 17.97
N LEU A 344 14.08 -12.78 17.16
CA LEU A 344 13.39 -12.31 15.96
C LEU A 344 13.29 -13.39 14.89
N ARG A 345 14.26 -14.31 14.80
CA ARG A 345 14.20 -15.50 13.95
C ARG A 345 13.04 -16.41 14.34
N GLN A 346 12.85 -16.67 15.64
CA GLN A 346 11.73 -17.48 16.12
C GLN A 346 10.40 -16.80 15.83
N ARG A 347 10.29 -15.48 16.05
CA ARG A 347 9.11 -14.70 15.68
C ARG A 347 8.83 -14.80 14.18
N LEU A 348 9.86 -14.65 13.34
CA LEU A 348 9.71 -14.76 11.88
C LEU A 348 9.16 -16.11 11.45
N ILE A 349 9.72 -17.20 11.97
CA ILE A 349 9.26 -18.56 11.67
C ILE A 349 7.80 -18.74 12.12
N ALA A 350 7.43 -18.22 13.30
CA ALA A 350 6.05 -18.28 13.76
C ALA A 350 5.08 -17.53 12.83
N ARG A 351 5.48 -16.36 12.31
CA ARG A 351 4.69 -15.60 11.34
C ARG A 351 4.59 -16.29 9.98
N MET A 352 5.66 -16.91 9.50
CA MET A 352 5.63 -17.72 8.28
C MET A 352 4.64 -18.88 8.41
N LEU A 353 4.68 -19.61 9.53
CA LEU A 353 3.72 -20.69 9.83
C LEU A 353 2.29 -20.17 9.90
N GLN A 354 2.06 -19.02 10.55
CA GLN A 354 0.75 -18.39 10.62
C GLN A 354 0.21 -18.02 9.24
N ALA A 355 1.08 -17.56 8.34
CA ALA A 355 0.75 -17.24 6.95
C ALA A 355 0.58 -18.49 6.05
N GLY A 356 0.65 -19.70 6.62
CA GLY A 356 0.50 -20.96 5.89
C GLY A 356 1.76 -21.44 5.17
N GLU A 357 2.92 -20.84 5.44
CA GLU A 357 4.21 -21.31 4.91
C GLU A 357 4.78 -22.47 5.74
N ALA A 358 5.69 -23.25 5.16
CA ALA A 358 6.44 -24.26 5.90
C ALA A 358 7.49 -23.59 6.81
N ALA A 359 7.84 -24.24 7.92
CA ALA A 359 8.94 -23.78 8.76
C ALA A 359 10.27 -23.87 7.99
N PRO A 360 10.97 -22.75 7.76
CA PRO A 360 12.24 -22.78 7.03
C PRO A 360 13.42 -23.11 7.93
N GLU A 361 14.53 -23.51 7.31
CA GLU A 361 15.86 -23.34 7.88
C GLU A 361 16.34 -21.89 7.67
N ILE A 362 16.83 -21.24 8.72
CA ILE A 362 17.43 -19.90 8.61
C ILE A 362 18.89 -19.98 9.03
N VAL A 363 19.78 -19.78 8.05
CA VAL A 363 21.24 -19.84 8.21
C VAL A 363 21.75 -18.45 8.64
N PRO A 364 22.59 -18.35 9.69
CA PRO A 364 23.15 -17.08 10.14
C PRO A 364 23.95 -16.35 9.05
N ALA A 365 23.95 -15.01 9.11
CA ALA A 365 24.72 -14.20 8.19
C ALA A 365 26.23 -14.54 8.28
N PRO A 366 26.95 -14.63 7.14
CA PRO A 366 28.40 -14.84 7.19
C PRO A 366 29.08 -13.64 7.87
N VAL A 367 29.88 -13.90 8.92
CA VAL A 367 30.61 -12.87 9.68
C VAL A 367 31.44 -11.94 8.78
N SER A 368 31.95 -12.46 7.66
CA SER A 368 32.80 -11.69 6.73
C SER A 368 32.05 -10.78 5.76
N ARG A 369 30.73 -10.91 5.59
CA ARG A 369 29.97 -10.20 4.55
C ARG A 369 29.59 -8.76 4.96
N TYR A 370 29.56 -8.48 6.26
CA TYR A 370 29.07 -7.21 6.82
C TYR A 370 30.05 -6.53 7.78
N ALA A 371 31.25 -7.08 7.97
CA ALA A 371 32.33 -6.39 8.67
C ALA A 371 32.86 -5.24 7.78
N ARG A 372 32.34 -4.03 7.98
CA ARG A 372 32.96 -2.78 7.54
C ARG A 372 32.88 -1.73 8.62
#